data_AF-A0A366I1T1-F1
#
_entry.id   AF-A0A366I1T1-F1
#
_cell.length_a   1.000
_cell.length_b   1.000
_cell.length_c   1.000
_cell.angle_alpha   90.00
_cell.angle_beta   90.00
_cell.angle_gamma   90.00
#
_symmetry.space_group_name_H-M   'P 1'
#
loop_
_entity.id
_entity.type
_entity.pdbx_description
1 polymer ?
#
loop_
_entity_poly.entity_id
_entity_poly.type
_entity_poly.pdbx_seq_one_letter_code
_entity_poly.pdbx_strand_id
1 'polypeptide(L)'
;MEFFKKLQQIDKSKDNRILTIVSGKNMDSKLLLSNGEIVYTNNNKVNWQQWIDQITQNSKSQIITVGDEKAYMEFLTQKYNVVICGAGHISMPIISMCKLLDLPVTVIDDRISFANNARNTEADLVICEPFDSALDQIDGDNGTFFVIVTRGHRYDQICLQKIIQKENAYIGMIGSKVRVAKVLDYLEEEGIDREKLNKVYTPIGLKIGSETPAEIAVSIMAQIIEVKNKKIGTSTYSKEIMNHILDEEYQDMPKALITIVSRRGSAPREVGTKMLVLKDGTMIGTIGGGCVEADIRQSAFSCIDSGESKLVKADMTGEEAEDDGMVCGGIVELFVEIIK
;
A
#
# COMPACT_ATOMS: atom_id res chain seq x y z
N MET A 1 18.84 14.70 0.05
CA MET A 1 19.23 13.38 0.60
C MET A 1 18.66 13.04 1.99
N GLU A 2 18.69 13.96 2.97
CA GLU A 2 18.28 13.67 4.36
C GLU A 2 16.85 13.11 4.50
N PHE A 3 15.90 13.65 3.73
CA PHE A 3 14.52 13.15 3.64
C PHE A 3 14.47 11.63 3.38
N PHE A 4 15.21 11.14 2.39
CA PHE A 4 15.22 9.72 2.00
C PHE A 4 15.86 8.84 3.07
N LYS A 5 16.89 9.33 3.77
CA LYS A 5 17.49 8.62 4.91
C LYS A 5 16.49 8.50 6.07
N LYS A 6 15.77 9.58 6.39
CA LYS A 6 14.68 9.56 7.39
C LYS A 6 13.55 8.62 6.99
N LEU A 7 13.15 8.65 5.73
CA LEU A 7 12.14 7.76 5.18
C LEU A 7 12.55 6.28 5.25
N GLN A 8 13.83 5.96 5.07
CA GLN A 8 14.34 4.59 5.18
C GLN A 8 14.28 4.06 6.64
N GLN A 9 14.46 4.96 7.61
CA GLN A 9 14.53 4.65 9.05
C GLN A 9 13.19 4.79 9.78
N ILE A 10 12.14 5.30 9.12
CA ILE A 10 10.85 5.55 9.75
C ILE A 10 10.20 4.24 10.19
N ASP A 11 9.55 4.29 11.36
CA ASP A 11 8.76 3.16 11.86
C ASP A 11 7.50 3.00 11.00
N LYS A 12 7.51 2.00 10.12
CA LYS A 12 6.48 1.78 9.10
C LYS A 12 5.14 1.31 9.67
N SER A 13 5.11 0.87 10.93
CA SER A 13 3.87 0.50 11.62
C SER A 13 2.97 1.71 11.88
N LYS A 14 3.56 2.91 11.97
CA LYS A 14 2.86 4.16 12.29
C LYS A 14 2.11 4.74 11.09
N ASP A 15 1.16 5.64 11.37
CA ASP A 15 0.54 6.50 10.35
C ASP A 15 1.58 7.49 9.85
N ASN A 16 2.23 7.13 8.74
CA ASN A 16 3.27 7.92 8.14
C ASN A 16 2.74 8.67 6.91
N ARG A 17 2.91 9.99 6.90
CA ARG A 17 2.43 10.85 5.80
C ARG A 17 3.55 11.75 5.31
N ILE A 18 3.69 11.88 3.99
CA ILE A 18 4.57 12.88 3.38
C ILE A 18 3.70 13.96 2.77
N LEU A 19 4.04 15.22 2.97
CA LEU A 19 3.54 16.31 2.14
C LEU A 19 4.70 16.84 1.31
N THR A 20 4.52 16.92 0.00
CA THR A 20 5.45 17.61 -0.90
C THR A 20 4.70 18.76 -1.56
N ILE A 21 5.13 20.01 -1.38
CA ILE A 21 4.56 21.15 -2.10
C ILE A 21 4.99 21.07 -3.57
N VAL A 22 4.02 20.95 -4.47
CA VAL A 22 4.23 20.68 -5.91
C VAL A 22 3.96 21.89 -6.79
N SER A 23 3.47 23.00 -6.22
CA SER A 23 3.29 24.26 -6.95
C SER A 23 3.42 25.46 -6.03
N GLY A 24 3.76 26.61 -6.62
CA GLY A 24 3.84 27.88 -5.90
C GLY A 24 5.25 28.21 -5.41
N LYS A 25 5.34 29.20 -4.53
CA LYS A 25 6.62 29.77 -4.03
C LYS A 25 7.39 28.80 -3.14
N ASN A 26 6.71 27.85 -2.51
CA ASN A 26 7.27 26.88 -1.59
C ASN A 26 7.47 25.50 -2.24
N MET A 27 7.44 25.40 -3.58
CA MET A 27 7.69 24.15 -4.30
C MET A 27 8.98 23.46 -3.81
N ASP A 28 8.99 22.11 -3.84
CA ASP A 28 10.02 21.23 -3.26
C ASP A 28 10.06 21.16 -1.72
N SER A 29 9.25 21.96 -1.03
CA SER A 29 9.15 21.84 0.43
C SER A 29 8.49 20.52 0.81
N LYS A 30 9.12 19.80 1.73
CA LYS A 30 8.67 18.50 2.23
C LYS A 30 8.44 18.53 3.73
N LEU A 31 7.45 17.76 4.14
CA LEU A 31 7.12 17.43 5.52
C LEU A 31 6.92 15.92 5.62
N LEU A 32 7.47 15.31 6.66
CA LEU A 32 7.21 13.92 7.03
C LEU A 32 6.58 13.91 8.41
N LEU A 33 5.40 13.30 8.48
CA LEU A 33 4.63 13.07 9.70
C LEU A 33 4.69 11.59 10.07
N SER A 34 4.73 11.30 11.37
CA SER A 34 4.57 9.95 11.93
C SER A 34 3.63 10.05 13.12
N ASN A 35 2.47 9.41 13.07
CA ASN A 35 1.39 9.53 14.05
C ASN A 35 1.00 11.00 14.34
N GLY A 36 1.01 11.83 13.29
CA GLY A 36 0.68 13.26 13.39
C GLY A 36 1.81 14.16 13.87
N GLU A 37 2.95 13.61 14.32
CA GLU A 37 4.12 14.40 14.74
C GLU A 37 5.06 14.67 13.56
N ILE A 38 5.60 15.89 13.49
CA ILE A 38 6.60 16.26 12.49
C ILE A 38 7.93 15.58 12.83
N VAL A 39 8.35 14.63 12.00
CA VAL A 39 9.65 13.94 12.16
C VAL A 39 10.72 14.46 11.20
N TYR A 40 10.33 15.18 10.15
CA TYR A 40 11.25 15.86 9.23
C TYR A 40 10.57 16.99 8.46
N THR A 41 11.31 18.07 8.21
CA THR A 41 11.01 19.03 7.14
C THR A 41 12.32 19.59 6.56
N ASN A 42 12.32 19.89 5.26
CA ASN A 42 13.44 20.60 4.61
C ASN A 42 13.23 22.13 4.60
N ASN A 43 12.07 22.64 5.03
CA ASN A 43 11.75 24.06 4.98
C ASN A 43 10.95 24.50 6.20
N ASN A 44 11.67 25.01 7.21
CA ASN A 44 11.09 25.53 8.46
C ASN A 44 10.35 26.87 8.29
N LYS A 45 10.41 27.51 7.11
CA LYS A 45 9.72 28.78 6.85
C LYS A 45 8.26 28.57 6.42
N VAL A 46 7.90 27.36 6.00
CA VAL A 46 6.53 27.01 5.65
C VAL A 46 5.72 26.86 6.94
N ASN A 47 4.53 27.49 6.97
CA ASN A 47 3.58 27.26 8.05
C ASN A 47 2.89 25.91 7.86
N TRP A 48 3.57 24.84 8.27
CA TRP A 48 3.08 23.46 8.11
C TRP A 48 1.75 23.18 8.80
N GLN A 49 1.41 23.94 9.85
CA GLN A 49 0.13 23.75 10.55
C GLN A 49 -1.06 23.94 9.61
N GLN A 50 -1.01 24.94 8.72
CA GLN A 50 -2.08 25.18 7.74
C GLN A 50 -2.27 24.01 6.77
N TRP A 51 -1.20 23.30 6.45
CA TRP A 51 -1.25 22.10 5.61
C TRP A 51 -1.74 20.89 6.39
N ILE A 52 -1.25 20.71 7.63
CA ILE A 52 -1.65 19.63 8.53
C ILE A 52 -3.16 19.68 8.81
N ASP A 53 -3.72 20.87 8.99
CA ASP A 53 -5.16 21.05 9.26
C ASP A 53 -6.05 20.63 8.07
N GLN A 54 -5.50 20.56 6.85
CA GLN A 54 -6.22 20.08 5.64
C GLN A 54 -6.07 18.57 5.42
N ILE A 55 -5.25 17.89 6.21
CA ILE A 55 -5.04 16.44 6.08
C ILE A 55 -6.33 15.73 6.48
N THR A 56 -6.98 15.09 5.51
CA THR A 56 -8.15 14.26 5.77
C THR A 56 -7.74 12.98 6.52
N GLN A 57 -8.63 12.46 7.37
CA GLN A 57 -8.43 11.19 8.07
C GLN A 57 -8.39 9.97 7.13
N ASN A 58 -8.73 10.13 5.84
CA ASN A 58 -8.63 9.04 4.88
C ASN A 58 -7.16 8.63 4.64
N SER A 59 -6.93 7.35 4.40
CA SER A 59 -5.62 6.78 4.05
C SER A 59 -5.38 6.86 2.53
N LYS A 60 -5.74 7.99 1.89
CA LYS A 60 -5.62 8.14 0.44
C LYS A 60 -4.60 9.20 0.06
N SER A 61 -3.70 8.87 -0.86
CA SER A 61 -2.80 9.88 -1.43
C SER A 61 -3.55 10.81 -2.38
N GLN A 62 -3.36 12.11 -2.24
CA GLN A 62 -4.14 13.13 -2.96
C GLN A 62 -3.44 14.49 -2.97
N ILE A 63 -3.91 15.39 -3.82
CA ILE A 63 -3.54 16.81 -3.74
C ILE A 63 -4.42 17.50 -2.69
N ILE A 64 -3.77 18.25 -1.80
CA ILE A 64 -4.38 19.24 -0.93
C ILE A 64 -3.98 20.64 -1.42
N THR A 65 -4.86 21.62 -1.23
CA THR A 65 -4.64 23.00 -1.68
C THR A 65 -4.75 23.94 -0.49
N VAL A 66 -3.77 24.83 -0.33
CA VAL A 66 -3.75 25.88 0.70
C VAL A 66 -3.43 27.20 0.00
N GLY A 67 -4.41 28.11 -0.06
CA GLY A 67 -4.31 29.31 -0.89
C GLY A 67 -4.14 28.95 -2.37
N ASP A 68 -3.10 29.50 -3.00
CA ASP A 68 -2.77 29.24 -4.42
C ASP A 68 -1.72 28.12 -4.60
N GLU A 69 -1.30 27.48 -3.51
CA GLU A 69 -0.30 26.40 -3.54
C GLU A 69 -0.97 25.03 -3.43
N LYS A 70 -0.37 24.04 -4.11
CA LYS A 70 -0.78 22.64 -4.04
C LYS A 70 0.31 21.82 -3.36
N ALA A 71 -0.09 20.92 -2.48
CA ALA A 71 0.80 19.87 -1.97
C ALA A 71 0.23 18.50 -2.29
N TYR A 72 1.11 17.60 -2.72
CA TYR A 72 0.80 16.19 -2.83
C TYR A 72 1.04 15.53 -1.48
N MET A 73 -0.05 15.03 -0.89
CA MET A 73 -0.03 14.25 0.35
C MET A 73 0.06 12.77 0.00
N GLU A 74 1.15 12.14 0.41
CA GLU A 74 1.38 10.70 0.32
C GLU A 74 1.07 10.05 1.65
N PHE A 75 0.27 8.99 1.62
CA PHE A 75 0.14 8.07 2.74
C PHE A 75 1.09 6.90 2.51
N LEU A 76 2.03 6.68 3.43
CA LEU A 76 3.01 5.60 3.32
C LEU A 76 2.41 4.32 3.92
N THR A 77 1.70 3.51 3.12
CA THR A 77 1.29 2.19 3.60
C THR A 77 2.50 1.28 3.79
N GLN A 78 2.50 0.50 4.87
CA GLN A 78 3.41 -0.63 5.03
C GLN A 78 3.25 -1.64 3.89
N LYS A 79 4.29 -2.46 3.69
CA LYS A 79 4.20 -3.65 2.84
C LYS A 79 3.02 -4.51 3.30
N TYR A 80 2.15 -4.82 2.36
CA TYR A 80 1.05 -5.73 2.60
C TYR A 80 1.56 -7.15 2.84
N ASN A 81 1.00 -7.83 3.85
CA ASN A 81 1.30 -9.23 4.14
C ASN A 81 0.02 -9.94 4.57
N VAL A 82 -0.01 -11.27 4.39
CA VAL A 82 -1.17 -12.09 4.71
C VAL A 82 -0.79 -13.07 5.81
N VAL A 83 -1.59 -13.12 6.88
CA VAL A 83 -1.46 -14.11 7.95
C VAL A 83 -2.65 -15.05 7.89
N ILE A 84 -2.41 -16.32 7.58
CA ILE A 84 -3.44 -17.34 7.46
C ILE A 84 -3.45 -18.20 8.72
N CYS A 85 -4.54 -18.14 9.48
CA CYS A 85 -4.81 -19.02 10.60
C CYS A 85 -5.52 -20.29 10.11
N GLY A 86 -4.76 -21.37 9.99
CA GLY A 86 -5.19 -22.67 9.50
C GLY A 86 -4.49 -23.02 8.20
N ALA A 87 -3.91 -24.20 8.13
CA ALA A 87 -3.24 -24.73 6.93
C ALA A 87 -4.09 -25.82 6.25
N GLY A 88 -5.41 -25.66 6.25
CA GLY A 88 -6.36 -26.57 5.61
C GLY A 88 -6.31 -26.53 4.08
N HIS A 89 -7.17 -27.32 3.43
CA HIS A 89 -7.22 -27.42 1.97
C HIS A 89 -7.62 -26.10 1.27
N ILE A 90 -8.38 -25.23 1.95
CA ILE A 90 -8.71 -23.88 1.45
C ILE A 90 -7.48 -22.96 1.45
N SER A 91 -6.54 -23.17 2.39
CA SER A 91 -5.36 -22.32 2.52
C SER A 91 -4.36 -22.50 1.38
N MET A 92 -4.27 -23.68 0.77
CA MET A 92 -3.26 -23.94 -0.26
C MET A 92 -3.45 -23.05 -1.50
N PRO A 93 -4.65 -22.94 -2.10
CA PRO A 93 -4.86 -22.01 -3.20
C PRO A 93 -4.70 -20.53 -2.78
N ILE A 94 -5.02 -20.16 -1.53
CA ILE A 94 -4.80 -18.80 -1.02
C ILE A 94 -3.29 -18.49 -0.99
N ILE A 95 -2.46 -19.42 -0.49
CA ILE A 95 -1.01 -19.27 -0.46
C ILE A 95 -0.49 -19.08 -1.89
N SER A 96 -0.86 -19.94 -2.84
CA SER A 96 -0.44 -19.81 -4.24
C SER A 96 -0.83 -18.47 -4.86
N MET A 97 -2.04 -17.95 -4.58
CA MET A 97 -2.45 -16.63 -5.04
C MET A 97 -1.69 -15.50 -4.37
N CYS A 98 -1.34 -15.62 -3.08
CA CYS A 98 -0.49 -14.65 -2.39
C CYS A 98 0.89 -14.57 -3.07
N LYS A 99 1.49 -15.72 -3.40
CA LYS A 99 2.77 -15.78 -4.13
C LYS A 99 2.66 -15.15 -5.52
N LEU A 100 1.58 -15.43 -6.26
CA LEU A 100 1.33 -14.82 -7.57
C LEU A 100 1.20 -13.28 -7.51
N LEU A 101 0.72 -12.75 -6.38
CA LEU A 101 0.46 -11.32 -6.17
C LEU A 101 1.58 -10.59 -5.42
N ASP A 102 2.74 -11.25 -5.22
CA ASP A 102 3.86 -10.74 -4.43
C ASP A 102 3.45 -10.29 -3.01
N LEU A 103 2.51 -11.02 -2.40
CA LEU A 103 2.08 -10.83 -1.02
C LEU A 103 2.78 -11.87 -0.12
N PRO A 104 3.73 -11.45 0.74
CA PRO A 104 4.31 -12.33 1.73
C PRO A 104 3.23 -12.98 2.59
N VAL A 105 3.32 -14.29 2.77
CA VAL A 105 2.31 -15.07 3.49
C VAL A 105 2.91 -15.87 4.63
N THR A 106 2.39 -15.62 5.83
CA THR A 106 2.66 -16.40 7.05
C THR A 106 1.49 -17.33 7.31
N VAL A 107 1.76 -18.60 7.57
CA VAL A 107 0.72 -19.61 7.84
C VAL A 107 0.92 -20.22 9.23
N ILE A 108 -0.18 -20.35 9.97
CA ILE A 108 -0.21 -20.92 11.31
C ILE A 108 -1.07 -22.18 11.31
N ASP A 109 -0.56 -23.30 11.81
CA ASP A 109 -1.35 -24.49 12.15
C ASP A 109 -0.59 -25.33 13.17
N ASP A 110 -1.28 -25.84 14.20
CA ASP A 110 -0.68 -26.67 15.24
C ASP A 110 -0.43 -28.13 14.80
N ARG A 111 -0.87 -28.52 13.59
CA ARG A 111 -0.64 -29.85 13.03
C ARG A 111 0.50 -29.85 12.04
N ILE A 112 1.53 -30.62 12.36
CA ILE A 112 2.74 -30.75 11.54
C ILE A 112 2.47 -31.12 10.08
N SER A 113 1.51 -32.01 9.80
CA SER A 113 1.19 -32.42 8.42
C SER A 113 0.59 -31.28 7.61
N PHE A 114 -0.26 -30.45 8.22
CA PHE A 114 -0.88 -29.31 7.55
C PHE A 114 0.12 -28.16 7.40
N ALA A 115 0.94 -27.90 8.43
CA ALA A 115 2.07 -26.97 8.33
C ALA A 115 3.04 -27.36 7.20
N ASN A 116 3.35 -28.65 7.04
CA ASN A 116 4.19 -29.13 5.94
C ASN A 116 3.55 -28.89 4.56
N ASN A 117 2.23 -29.05 4.43
CA ASN A 117 1.54 -28.72 3.18
C ASN A 117 1.67 -27.23 2.82
N ALA A 118 1.57 -26.34 3.82
CA ALA A 118 1.78 -24.91 3.60
C ALA A 118 3.20 -24.59 3.16
N ARG A 119 4.22 -25.24 3.75
CA ARG A 119 5.63 -25.13 3.31
C ARG A 119 5.82 -25.61 1.88
N ASN A 120 5.21 -26.74 1.53
CA ASN A 120 5.28 -27.30 0.18
C ASN A 120 4.55 -26.43 -0.86
N THR A 121 3.63 -25.57 -0.41
CA THR A 121 2.95 -24.57 -1.25
C THR A 121 3.68 -23.23 -1.25
N GLU A 122 4.93 -23.19 -0.75
CA GLU A 122 5.83 -22.05 -0.77
C GLU A 122 5.39 -20.85 0.08
N ALA A 123 4.67 -21.09 1.17
CA ALA A 123 4.43 -20.05 2.17
C ALA A 123 5.76 -19.50 2.72
N ASP A 124 5.87 -18.17 2.82
CA ASP A 124 7.13 -17.49 3.20
C ASP A 124 7.55 -17.81 4.64
N LEU A 125 6.58 -17.94 5.54
CA LEU A 125 6.80 -18.37 6.91
C LEU A 125 5.70 -19.34 7.35
N VAL A 126 6.08 -20.42 8.04
CA VAL A 126 5.12 -21.38 8.61
C VAL A 126 5.43 -21.64 10.08
N ILE A 127 4.51 -21.21 10.95
CA ILE A 127 4.57 -21.39 12.40
C ILE A 127 3.73 -22.61 12.77
N CYS A 128 4.40 -23.66 13.25
CA CYS A 128 3.77 -24.92 13.62
C CYS A 128 3.56 -25.01 15.14
N GLU A 129 2.65 -24.18 15.66
CA GLU A 129 2.35 -24.04 17.10
C GLU A 129 0.84 -23.87 17.32
N PRO A 130 0.34 -24.02 18.56
CA PRO A 130 -1.00 -23.57 18.95
C PRO A 130 -1.27 -22.13 18.49
N PHE A 131 -2.50 -21.88 18.00
CA PHE A 131 -2.86 -20.60 17.39
C PHE A 131 -2.64 -19.40 18.31
N ASP A 132 -2.90 -19.54 19.61
CA ASP A 132 -2.67 -18.49 20.59
C ASP A 132 -1.20 -18.11 20.69
N SER A 133 -0.33 -19.11 20.82
CA SER A 133 1.13 -18.99 20.99
C SER A 133 1.77 -18.43 19.72
N ALA A 134 1.33 -18.91 18.55
CA ALA A 134 1.79 -18.40 17.26
C ALA A 134 1.36 -16.94 17.02
N LEU A 135 0.14 -16.55 17.40
CA LEU A 135 -0.35 -15.17 17.25
C LEU A 135 0.29 -14.20 18.25
N ASP A 136 0.83 -14.68 19.36
CA ASP A 136 1.64 -13.87 20.28
C ASP A 136 2.99 -13.47 19.67
N GLN A 137 3.44 -14.18 18.62
CA GLN A 137 4.65 -13.85 17.85
C GLN A 137 4.39 -12.89 16.68
N ILE A 138 3.13 -12.50 16.43
CA ILE A 138 2.72 -11.67 15.29
C ILE A 138 1.99 -10.43 15.79
N ASP A 139 2.62 -9.26 15.72
CA ASP A 139 2.02 -8.02 16.23
C ASP A 139 0.85 -7.51 15.37
N GLY A 140 0.98 -7.56 14.04
CA GLY A 140 0.06 -6.94 13.09
C GLY A 140 0.29 -5.44 12.91
N ASP A 141 -0.13 -4.90 11.77
CA ASP A 141 0.00 -3.49 11.38
C ASP A 141 -1.13 -3.09 10.40
N ASN A 142 -1.19 -1.82 9.99
CA ASN A 142 -2.16 -1.31 9.03
C ASN A 142 -2.08 -1.92 7.60
N GLY A 143 -1.09 -2.76 7.31
CA GLY A 143 -0.90 -3.52 6.08
C GLY A 143 -1.11 -5.05 6.23
N THR A 144 -1.47 -5.53 7.42
CA THR A 144 -1.61 -6.96 7.70
C THR A 144 -3.03 -7.44 7.44
N PHE A 145 -3.18 -8.44 6.57
CA PHE A 145 -4.45 -9.12 6.28
C PHE A 145 -4.54 -10.44 7.05
N PHE A 146 -5.38 -10.50 8.08
CA PHE A 146 -5.63 -11.74 8.81
C PHE A 146 -6.76 -12.55 8.15
N VAL A 147 -6.48 -13.82 7.85
CA VAL A 147 -7.39 -14.77 7.20
C VAL A 147 -7.60 -15.96 8.14
N ILE A 148 -8.77 -16.03 8.77
CA ILE A 148 -9.13 -17.07 9.72
C ILE A 148 -9.89 -18.19 8.98
N VAL A 149 -9.19 -19.29 8.71
CA VAL A 149 -9.67 -20.47 7.97
C VAL A 149 -9.34 -21.75 8.74
N THR A 150 -9.62 -21.76 10.04
CA THR A 150 -9.19 -22.84 10.94
C THR A 150 -10.06 -24.11 10.79
N ARG A 151 -9.70 -25.16 11.53
CA ARG A 151 -10.41 -26.45 11.52
C ARG A 151 -11.73 -26.48 12.33
N GLY A 152 -12.17 -25.37 12.93
CA GLY A 152 -13.43 -25.37 13.66
C GLY A 152 -13.66 -24.17 14.57
N HIS A 153 -14.92 -24.02 15.01
CA HIS A 153 -15.43 -22.84 15.73
C HIS A 153 -14.59 -22.41 16.94
N ARG A 154 -14.13 -23.37 17.75
CA ARG A 154 -13.28 -23.09 18.91
C ARG A 154 -11.99 -22.38 18.51
N TYR A 155 -11.35 -22.79 17.42
CA TYR A 155 -10.09 -22.21 16.97
C TYR A 155 -10.29 -20.87 16.26
N ASP A 156 -11.40 -20.71 15.53
CA ASP A 156 -11.78 -19.41 14.96
C ASP A 156 -11.95 -18.35 16.06
N GLN A 157 -12.61 -18.71 17.15
CA GLN A 157 -12.80 -17.83 18.31
C GLN A 157 -11.47 -17.45 18.96
N ILE A 158 -10.57 -18.41 19.20
CA ILE A 158 -9.22 -18.16 19.75
C ILE A 158 -8.46 -17.18 18.86
N CYS A 159 -8.47 -17.42 17.54
CA CYS A 159 -7.77 -16.55 16.59
C CYS A 159 -8.38 -15.15 16.59
N LEU A 160 -9.72 -15.04 16.48
CA LEU A 160 -10.39 -13.75 16.41
C LEU A 160 -10.20 -12.93 17.69
N GLN A 161 -10.29 -13.55 18.87
CA GLN A 161 -10.08 -12.87 20.15
C GLN A 161 -8.69 -12.24 20.26
N LYS A 162 -7.65 -12.92 19.76
CA LYS A 162 -6.28 -12.40 19.73
C LYS A 162 -6.12 -11.32 18.66
N ILE A 163 -6.63 -11.56 17.44
CA ILE A 163 -6.43 -10.69 16.27
C ILE A 163 -7.20 -9.37 16.39
N ILE A 164 -8.41 -9.36 16.97
CA ILE A 164 -9.24 -8.16 17.05
C ILE A 164 -8.65 -7.05 17.92
N GLN A 165 -7.68 -7.39 18.77
CA GLN A 165 -6.92 -6.44 19.58
C GLN A 165 -5.67 -5.90 18.88
N LYS A 166 -5.25 -6.53 17.77
CA LYS A 166 -4.07 -6.17 16.99
C LYS A 166 -4.41 -5.15 15.92
N GLU A 167 -3.43 -4.35 15.54
CA GLU A 167 -3.56 -3.49 14.37
C GLU A 167 -3.64 -4.36 13.09
N ASN A 168 -4.51 -3.98 12.16
CA ASN A 168 -4.76 -4.78 10.96
C ASN A 168 -5.32 -3.94 9.80
N ALA A 169 -5.03 -4.37 8.58
CA ALA A 169 -5.69 -3.88 7.37
C ALA A 169 -7.08 -4.49 7.19
N TYR A 170 -7.24 -5.73 7.64
CA TYR A 170 -8.37 -6.61 7.33
C TYR A 170 -8.39 -7.81 8.28
N ILE A 171 -9.59 -8.21 8.69
CA ILE A 171 -9.84 -9.50 9.34
C ILE A 171 -10.96 -10.19 8.57
N GLY A 172 -10.65 -11.32 7.96
CA GLY A 172 -11.61 -12.18 7.29
C GLY A 172 -11.78 -13.48 8.05
N MET A 173 -13.02 -13.90 8.29
CA MET A 173 -13.28 -15.16 8.98
C MET A 173 -14.22 -16.06 8.20
N ILE A 174 -13.80 -17.32 8.02
CA ILE A 174 -14.63 -18.33 7.40
C ILE A 174 -15.79 -18.73 8.31
N GLY A 175 -16.93 -19.06 7.71
CA GLY A 175 -18.08 -19.59 8.43
C GLY A 175 -19.39 -19.00 7.92
N SER A 176 -20.50 -19.68 8.25
CA SER A 176 -21.83 -19.15 7.95
C SER A 176 -22.12 -17.91 8.80
N LYS A 177 -22.94 -16.99 8.28
CA LYS A 177 -23.37 -15.78 9.01
C LYS A 177 -23.88 -16.10 10.41
N VAL A 178 -24.69 -17.15 10.54
CA VAL A 178 -25.28 -17.57 11.82
C VAL A 178 -24.21 -18.04 12.80
N ARG A 179 -23.23 -18.84 12.34
CA ARG A 179 -22.16 -19.33 13.20
C ARG A 179 -21.25 -18.21 13.64
N VAL A 180 -20.89 -17.33 12.72
CA VAL A 180 -19.99 -16.21 13.03
C VAL A 180 -20.67 -15.19 13.94
N ALA A 181 -21.96 -14.90 13.75
CA ALA A 181 -22.71 -14.03 14.66
C ALA A 181 -22.58 -14.49 16.12
N LYS A 182 -22.73 -15.79 16.39
CA LYS A 182 -22.54 -16.34 17.76
C LYS A 182 -21.14 -16.10 18.33
N VAL A 183 -20.12 -16.18 17.50
CA VAL A 183 -18.73 -15.90 17.92
C VAL A 183 -18.58 -14.41 18.24
N LEU A 184 -19.14 -13.53 17.42
CA LEU A 184 -19.10 -12.09 17.64
C LEU A 184 -19.88 -11.69 18.90
N ASP A 185 -21.07 -12.24 19.11
CA ASP A 185 -21.90 -11.96 20.28
C ASP A 185 -21.21 -12.43 21.58
N TYR A 186 -20.60 -13.62 21.57
CA TYR A 186 -19.78 -14.08 22.70
C TYR A 186 -18.61 -13.14 22.99
N LEU A 187 -17.90 -12.66 21.96
CA LEU A 187 -16.78 -11.74 22.15
C LEU A 187 -17.22 -10.35 22.64
N GLU A 188 -18.42 -9.91 22.25
CA GLU A 188 -19.04 -8.69 22.78
C GLU A 188 -19.38 -8.84 24.27
N GLU A 189 -19.91 -10.00 24.68
CA GLU A 189 -20.16 -10.33 26.10
C GLU A 189 -18.87 -10.35 26.94
N GLU A 190 -17.74 -10.78 26.34
CA GLU A 190 -16.40 -10.71 26.96
C GLU A 190 -15.80 -9.29 26.96
N GLY A 191 -16.54 -8.29 26.49
CA GLY A 191 -16.17 -6.86 26.58
C GLY A 191 -15.46 -6.29 25.36
N ILE A 192 -15.46 -6.99 24.21
CA ILE A 192 -14.90 -6.45 22.96
C ILE A 192 -15.92 -5.51 22.31
N ASP A 193 -15.46 -4.29 21.99
CA ASP A 193 -16.28 -3.27 21.34
C ASP A 193 -16.91 -3.76 20.03
N ARG A 194 -18.25 -3.62 19.94
CA ARG A 194 -19.03 -3.98 18.76
C ARG A 194 -18.59 -3.25 17.50
N GLU A 195 -18.08 -2.02 17.61
CA GLU A 195 -17.53 -1.30 16.45
C GLU A 195 -16.31 -1.99 15.85
N LYS A 196 -15.44 -2.60 16.68
CA LYS A 196 -14.32 -3.40 16.20
C LYS A 196 -14.81 -4.69 15.54
N LEU A 197 -15.76 -5.38 16.18
CA LEU A 197 -16.34 -6.63 15.68
C LEU A 197 -17.05 -6.44 14.32
N ASN A 198 -17.72 -5.31 14.11
CA ASN A 198 -18.37 -4.96 12.85
C ASN A 198 -17.40 -4.80 11.66
N LYS A 199 -16.09 -4.67 11.91
CA LYS A 199 -15.06 -4.58 10.87
C LYS A 199 -14.60 -5.96 10.37
N VAL A 200 -15.04 -7.05 10.98
CA VAL A 200 -14.70 -8.43 10.58
C VAL A 200 -15.52 -8.83 9.36
N TYR A 201 -14.85 -9.23 8.29
CA TYR A 201 -15.47 -9.68 7.05
C TYR A 201 -15.96 -11.12 7.21
N THR A 202 -17.28 -11.28 7.24
CA THR A 202 -17.93 -12.58 7.44
C THR A 202 -19.27 -12.70 6.68
N PRO A 203 -19.49 -13.81 5.93
CA PRO A 203 -18.50 -14.80 5.55
C PRO A 203 -17.37 -14.15 4.76
N ILE A 204 -16.15 -14.64 4.94
CA ILE A 204 -14.98 -14.14 4.23
C ILE A 204 -15.15 -14.23 2.70
N GLY A 205 -14.62 -13.26 1.97
CA GLY A 205 -14.61 -13.22 0.52
C GLY A 205 -15.83 -12.54 -0.11
N LEU A 206 -15.71 -12.22 -1.40
CA LEU A 206 -16.81 -11.65 -2.20
C LEU A 206 -17.89 -12.70 -2.51
N LYS A 207 -19.15 -12.28 -2.57
CA LYS A 207 -20.28 -13.15 -2.89
C LYS A 207 -20.34 -13.44 -4.40
N ILE A 208 -19.49 -14.36 -4.85
CA ILE A 208 -19.39 -14.78 -6.26
C ILE A 208 -19.91 -16.19 -6.52
N GLY A 209 -20.52 -16.83 -5.52
CA GLY A 209 -21.06 -18.20 -5.64
C GLY A 209 -20.00 -19.30 -5.59
N SER A 210 -18.85 -19.06 -4.94
CA SER A 210 -17.77 -20.04 -4.81
C SER A 210 -18.20 -21.34 -4.12
N GLU A 211 -17.83 -22.48 -4.69
CA GLU A 211 -18.08 -23.82 -4.16
C GLU A 211 -16.79 -24.60 -3.89
N THR A 212 -15.80 -24.47 -4.79
CA THR A 212 -14.53 -25.20 -4.66
C THR A 212 -13.50 -24.43 -3.81
N PRO A 213 -12.49 -25.10 -3.24
CA PRO A 213 -11.43 -24.42 -2.48
C PRO A 213 -10.70 -23.34 -3.28
N ALA A 214 -10.50 -23.57 -4.59
CA ALA A 214 -9.89 -22.60 -5.49
C ALA A 214 -10.79 -21.37 -5.71
N GLU A 215 -12.09 -21.57 -5.95
CA GLU A 215 -13.06 -20.47 -6.09
C GLU A 215 -13.23 -19.67 -4.79
N ILE A 216 -13.18 -20.35 -3.64
CA ILE A 216 -13.20 -19.69 -2.32
C ILE A 216 -11.96 -18.82 -2.17
N ALA A 217 -10.78 -19.34 -2.54
CA ALA A 217 -9.56 -18.55 -2.53
C ALA A 217 -9.64 -17.33 -3.46
N VAL A 218 -10.17 -17.48 -4.69
CA VAL A 218 -10.41 -16.33 -5.59
C VAL A 218 -11.30 -15.30 -4.92
N SER A 219 -12.40 -15.73 -4.31
CA SER A 219 -13.34 -14.86 -3.60
C SER A 219 -12.68 -14.08 -2.44
N ILE A 220 -11.85 -14.77 -1.64
CA ILE A 220 -11.11 -14.17 -0.52
C ILE A 220 -10.08 -13.17 -1.04
N MET A 221 -9.27 -13.56 -2.02
CA MET A 221 -8.22 -12.70 -2.57
C MET A 221 -8.81 -11.48 -3.29
N ALA A 222 -9.94 -11.63 -3.99
CA ALA A 222 -10.65 -10.51 -4.58
C ALA A 222 -11.12 -9.50 -3.51
N GLN A 223 -11.62 -9.96 -2.36
CA GLN A 223 -11.99 -9.08 -1.25
C GLN A 223 -10.77 -8.41 -0.61
N ILE A 224 -9.66 -9.13 -0.43
CA ILE A 224 -8.40 -8.56 0.06
C ILE A 224 -7.89 -7.47 -0.88
N ILE A 225 -7.89 -7.70 -2.19
CA ILE A 225 -7.52 -6.70 -3.20
C ILE A 225 -8.46 -5.50 -3.15
N GLU A 226 -9.77 -5.73 -3.00
CA GLU A 226 -10.75 -4.63 -2.87
C GLU A 226 -10.44 -3.76 -1.64
N VAL A 227 -10.15 -4.36 -0.49
CA VAL A 227 -9.83 -3.64 0.75
C VAL A 227 -8.48 -2.93 0.65
N LYS A 228 -7.45 -3.61 0.13
CA LYS A 228 -6.14 -3.04 -0.19
C LYS A 228 -6.31 -1.80 -1.07
N ASN A 229 -7.14 -1.89 -2.10
CA ASN A 229 -7.31 -0.84 -3.09
C ASN A 229 -8.28 0.28 -2.67
N LYS A 230 -9.15 0.04 -1.69
CA LYS A 230 -9.97 1.10 -1.06
C LYS A 230 -9.15 1.97 -0.08
N LYS A 231 -8.03 1.46 0.44
CA LYS A 231 -7.13 2.14 1.39
C LYS A 231 -5.86 2.77 0.74
N ILE A 232 -5.84 3.03 -0.58
CA ILE A 232 -4.58 3.34 -1.29
C ILE A 232 -3.94 4.69 -0.88
N GLY A 233 -2.84 4.59 -0.14
CA GLY A 233 -1.58 5.22 -0.52
C GLY A 233 -0.54 4.12 -0.76
N THR A 234 -0.37 3.64 -1.99
CA THR A 234 0.64 2.62 -2.33
C THR A 234 2.00 3.06 -1.79
N SER A 235 2.82 2.14 -1.27
CA SER A 235 4.24 2.39 -0.99
C SER A 235 4.89 3.04 -2.23
N THR A 236 5.06 4.36 -2.21
CA THR A 236 5.39 5.12 -3.43
C THR A 236 6.88 5.02 -3.80
N TYR A 237 7.73 4.59 -2.87
CA TYR A 237 9.17 4.43 -3.07
C TYR A 237 9.54 2.94 -3.12
N SER A 238 9.77 2.39 -4.32
CA SER A 238 10.23 1.00 -4.46
C SER A 238 11.63 0.84 -3.85
N LYS A 239 12.00 -0.39 -3.45
CA LYS A 239 13.36 -0.67 -2.96
C LYS A 239 14.42 -0.24 -3.98
N GLU A 240 14.15 -0.48 -5.26
CA GLU A 240 15.06 -0.16 -6.35
C GLU A 240 15.26 1.35 -6.51
N ILE A 241 14.18 2.14 -6.45
CA ILE A 241 14.25 3.61 -6.45
C ILE A 241 15.04 4.09 -5.23
N MET A 242 14.73 3.57 -4.04
CA MET A 242 15.43 3.97 -2.80
C MET A 242 16.92 3.67 -2.86
N ASN A 243 17.30 2.51 -3.39
CA ASN A 243 18.70 2.13 -3.56
C ASN A 243 19.41 3.12 -4.50
N HIS A 244 18.90 3.39 -5.69
CA HIS A 244 19.54 4.33 -6.63
C HIS A 244 19.54 5.79 -6.14
N ILE A 245 18.57 6.19 -5.32
CA ILE A 245 18.60 7.51 -4.68
C ILE A 245 19.72 7.58 -3.65
N LEU A 246 19.87 6.56 -2.80
CA LEU A 246 20.76 6.55 -1.64
C LEU A 246 22.15 5.95 -1.88
N ASP A 247 22.39 5.30 -3.02
CA ASP A 247 23.68 4.68 -3.35
C ASP A 247 24.79 5.73 -3.43
N GLU A 248 25.96 5.38 -2.90
CA GLU A 248 27.15 6.23 -2.97
C GLU A 248 27.65 6.36 -4.41
N GLU A 249 27.47 5.33 -5.25
CA GLU A 249 27.84 5.36 -6.67
C GLU A 249 27.10 6.46 -7.45
N TYR A 250 25.83 6.71 -7.10
CA TYR A 250 24.96 7.69 -7.76
C TYR A 250 24.78 8.97 -6.93
N GLN A 251 25.58 9.20 -5.89
CA GLN A 251 25.36 10.33 -4.98
C GLN A 251 25.50 11.69 -5.68
N ASP A 252 26.53 11.84 -6.52
CA ASP A 252 26.81 13.08 -7.25
C ASP A 252 26.12 13.13 -8.62
N MET A 253 25.38 12.07 -8.99
CA MET A 253 24.67 12.02 -10.26
C MET A 253 23.34 12.79 -10.15
N PRO A 254 23.13 13.84 -10.97
CA PRO A 254 21.86 14.54 -11.00
C PRO A 254 20.73 13.59 -11.39
N LYS A 255 19.63 13.65 -10.65
CA LYS A 255 18.49 12.74 -10.81
C LYS A 255 17.18 13.44 -10.52
N ALA A 256 16.14 13.04 -11.26
CA ALA A 256 14.79 13.54 -11.10
C ALA A 256 13.85 12.40 -10.71
N LEU A 257 13.03 12.63 -9.67
CA LEU A 257 11.99 11.71 -9.25
C LEU A 257 10.64 12.21 -9.77
N ILE A 258 10.04 11.44 -10.66
CA ILE A 258 8.73 11.72 -11.25
C ILE A 258 7.68 11.02 -10.38
N THR A 259 6.61 11.72 -10.02
CA THR A 259 5.47 11.17 -9.28
C THR A 259 4.16 11.55 -9.95
N ILE A 260 3.26 10.59 -10.21
CA ILE A 260 1.87 10.91 -10.57
C ILE A 260 1.16 11.46 -9.33
N VAL A 261 0.83 12.75 -9.32
CA VAL A 261 0.21 13.41 -8.16
C VAL A 261 -1.31 13.57 -8.30
N SER A 262 -1.82 13.50 -9.53
CA SER A 262 -3.25 13.60 -9.84
C SER A 262 -3.57 12.80 -11.10
N ARG A 263 -4.77 12.22 -11.13
CA ARG A 263 -5.30 11.47 -12.28
C ARG A 263 -6.80 11.74 -12.43
N ARG A 264 -7.24 11.95 -13.66
CA ARG A 264 -8.64 11.99 -14.07
C ARG A 264 -8.85 11.11 -15.30
N GLY A 265 -9.95 10.37 -15.36
CA GLY A 265 -10.24 9.46 -16.47
C GLY A 265 -9.36 8.21 -16.50
N SER A 266 -9.31 7.55 -17.65
CA SER A 266 -8.67 6.23 -17.84
C SER A 266 -7.17 6.36 -18.12
N ALA A 267 -6.40 6.88 -17.17
CA ALA A 267 -4.93 6.92 -17.27
C ALA A 267 -4.28 5.55 -16.93
N PRO A 268 -3.04 5.26 -17.37
CA PRO A 268 -2.45 3.92 -17.30
C PRO A 268 -1.99 3.48 -15.90
N ARG A 269 -1.65 4.43 -15.01
CA ARG A 269 -1.14 4.15 -13.66
C ARG A 269 -1.83 5.00 -12.60
N GLU A 270 -1.74 4.56 -11.35
CA GLU A 270 -2.39 5.20 -10.22
C GLU A 270 -1.57 6.35 -9.63
N VAL A 271 -2.26 7.24 -8.91
CA VAL A 271 -1.63 8.32 -8.11
C VAL A 271 -0.65 7.71 -7.11
N GLY A 272 0.54 8.30 -7.01
CA GLY A 272 1.66 7.83 -6.20
C GLY A 272 2.65 6.93 -6.93
N THR A 273 2.36 6.52 -8.17
CA THR A 273 3.35 5.83 -9.01
C THR A 273 4.56 6.74 -9.24
N LYS A 274 5.76 6.18 -9.10
CA LYS A 274 7.02 6.90 -9.27
C LYS A 274 7.94 6.29 -10.32
N MET A 275 8.74 7.15 -10.94
CA MET A 275 9.84 6.79 -11.83
C MET A 275 11.05 7.68 -11.51
N LEU A 276 12.23 7.08 -11.38
CA LEU A 276 13.48 7.81 -11.19
C LEU A 276 14.21 7.89 -12.54
N VAL A 277 14.69 9.08 -12.90
CA VAL A 277 15.49 9.33 -14.11
C VAL A 277 16.83 9.89 -13.70
N LEU A 278 17.91 9.26 -14.15
CA LEU A 278 19.29 9.67 -13.92
C LEU A 278 19.82 10.42 -15.16
N LYS A 279 20.83 11.27 -14.96
CA LYS A 279 21.41 12.08 -16.05
C LYS A 279 22.04 11.25 -17.17
N ASP A 280 22.50 10.04 -16.88
CA ASP A 280 23.05 9.10 -17.86
C ASP A 280 21.97 8.41 -18.73
N GLY A 281 20.69 8.64 -18.43
CA GLY A 281 19.55 8.04 -19.10
C GLY A 281 19.03 6.76 -18.45
N THR A 282 19.63 6.31 -17.34
CA THR A 282 19.11 5.19 -16.55
C THR A 282 17.74 5.56 -15.97
N MET A 283 16.79 4.62 -16.05
CA MET A 283 15.40 4.79 -15.62
C MET A 283 14.99 3.63 -14.71
N ILE A 284 14.43 3.96 -13.54
CA ILE A 284 13.98 2.99 -12.55
C ILE A 284 12.50 3.20 -12.28
N GLY A 285 11.69 2.15 -12.46
CA GLY A 285 10.23 2.22 -12.43
C GLY A 285 9.64 2.75 -13.74
N THR A 286 8.32 2.88 -13.79
CA THR A 286 7.58 3.35 -14.96
C THR A 286 6.29 4.04 -14.50
N ILE A 287 5.95 5.17 -15.12
CA ILE A 287 4.64 5.82 -14.96
C ILE A 287 3.60 5.30 -15.96
N GLY A 288 3.99 4.40 -16.85
CA GLY A 288 3.17 3.83 -17.92
C GLY A 288 2.83 4.83 -19.03
N GLY A 289 2.12 4.36 -20.06
CA GLY A 289 1.48 5.25 -21.04
C GLY A 289 2.32 5.64 -22.24
N GLY A 290 3.33 4.85 -22.64
CA GLY A 290 4.04 4.96 -23.93
C GLY A 290 4.50 6.37 -24.27
N CYS A 291 3.69 7.10 -25.03
CA CYS A 291 3.91 8.50 -25.42
C CYS A 291 4.13 9.44 -24.21
N VAL A 292 3.34 9.30 -23.13
CA VAL A 292 3.52 10.15 -21.92
C VAL A 292 4.88 9.92 -21.26
N GLU A 293 5.41 8.70 -21.34
CA GLU A 293 6.70 8.36 -20.76
C GLU A 293 7.86 9.02 -21.53
N ALA A 294 7.74 9.18 -22.85
CA ALA A 294 8.73 9.88 -23.66
C ALA A 294 8.78 11.39 -23.34
N ASP A 295 7.62 12.04 -23.26
CA ASP A 295 7.50 13.48 -22.97
C ASP A 295 7.96 13.82 -21.54
N ILE A 296 7.59 12.98 -20.57
CA ILE A 296 8.00 13.22 -19.19
C ILE A 296 9.52 13.01 -19.04
N ARG A 297 10.12 12.10 -19.81
CA ARG A 297 11.58 11.90 -19.82
C ARG A 297 12.30 13.15 -20.30
N GLN A 298 11.82 13.78 -21.36
CA GLN A 298 12.38 15.05 -21.84
C GLN A 298 12.20 16.18 -20.81
N SER A 299 11.06 16.19 -20.12
CA SER A 299 10.82 17.14 -19.02
C SER A 299 11.79 16.90 -17.85
N ALA A 300 12.07 15.63 -17.51
CA ALA A 300 13.02 15.26 -16.47
C ALA A 300 14.44 15.72 -16.79
N PHE A 301 14.93 15.50 -18.02
CA PHE A 301 16.23 16.03 -18.44
C PHE A 301 16.29 17.55 -18.39
N SER A 302 15.26 18.24 -18.87
CA SER A 302 15.17 19.70 -18.79
C SER A 302 15.25 20.21 -17.34
N CYS A 303 14.53 19.56 -16.42
CA CYS A 303 14.59 19.90 -14.99
C CYS A 303 15.96 19.58 -14.38
N ILE A 304 16.60 18.48 -14.78
CA ILE A 304 17.95 18.11 -14.32
C ILE A 304 18.96 19.18 -14.73
N ASP A 305 18.87 19.66 -15.97
CA ASP A 305 19.78 20.67 -16.50
C ASP A 305 19.52 22.07 -15.93
N SER A 306 18.26 22.44 -15.66
CA SER A 306 17.93 23.71 -15.01
C SER A 306 18.15 23.69 -13.49
N GLY A 307 18.09 22.52 -12.86
CA GLY A 307 18.08 22.37 -11.40
C GLY A 307 16.76 22.76 -10.74
N GLU A 308 15.69 22.93 -11.52
CA GLU A 308 14.36 23.37 -11.10
C GLU A 308 13.31 22.27 -11.30
N SER A 309 12.58 21.94 -10.22
CA SER A 309 11.44 21.02 -10.27
C SER A 309 10.25 21.63 -10.99
N LYS A 310 9.32 20.79 -11.46
CA LYS A 310 8.14 21.26 -12.22
C LYS A 310 6.94 20.33 -12.06
N LEU A 311 5.74 20.91 -12.03
CA LEU A 311 4.49 20.19 -12.23
C LEU A 311 4.10 20.18 -13.72
N VAL A 312 4.03 18.99 -14.30
CA VAL A 312 3.70 18.75 -15.71
C VAL A 312 2.29 18.18 -15.82
N LYS A 313 1.48 18.71 -16.73
CA LYS A 313 0.16 18.14 -17.05
C LYS A 313 0.26 17.42 -18.39
N ALA A 314 -0.09 16.14 -18.42
CA ALA A 314 -0.19 15.34 -19.64
C ALA A 314 -1.66 15.00 -19.90
N ASP A 315 -2.11 15.25 -21.12
CA ASP A 315 -3.47 15.00 -21.58
C ASP A 315 -3.43 13.96 -22.69
N MET A 316 -4.02 12.78 -22.44
CA MET A 316 -4.07 11.66 -23.38
C MET A 316 -5.45 11.54 -24.06
N THR A 317 -6.26 12.60 -24.03
CA THR A 317 -7.61 12.60 -24.61
C THR A 317 -7.68 13.13 -26.06
N GLY A 318 -6.55 13.55 -26.65
CA GLY A 318 -6.48 14.20 -27.97
C GLY A 318 -6.49 13.26 -29.19
N GLU A 319 -6.69 13.85 -30.38
CA GLU A 319 -6.84 13.18 -31.69
C GLU A 319 -5.63 12.33 -32.13
N GLU A 320 -4.42 12.58 -31.59
CA GLU A 320 -3.22 11.74 -31.83
C GLU A 320 -3.34 10.33 -31.19
N ALA A 321 -4.35 10.10 -30.36
CA ALA A 321 -4.61 8.80 -29.74
C ALA A 321 -5.23 7.77 -30.73
N GLU A 322 -5.78 8.21 -31.86
CA GLU A 322 -6.42 7.29 -32.83
C GLU A 322 -5.40 6.51 -33.69
N ASP A 323 -4.20 7.05 -33.93
CA ASP A 323 -3.23 6.46 -34.87
C ASP A 323 -2.33 5.37 -34.24
N ASP A 324 -2.07 5.40 -32.93
CA ASP A 324 -1.12 4.50 -32.24
C ASP A 324 -1.76 3.34 -31.44
N GLY A 325 -3.09 3.24 -31.42
CA GLY A 325 -3.80 2.05 -30.90
C GLY A 325 -3.69 1.76 -29.39
N MET A 326 -3.10 2.66 -28.60
CA MET A 326 -2.92 2.52 -27.14
C MET A 326 -3.59 3.65 -26.37
N VAL A 327 -4.93 3.66 -26.32
CA VAL A 327 -5.69 4.78 -25.74
C VAL A 327 -5.97 4.58 -24.25
N CYS A 328 -5.16 5.19 -23.40
CA CYS A 328 -5.52 5.51 -22.02
C CYS A 328 -6.10 6.94 -21.99
N GLY A 329 -7.42 7.10 -22.22
CA GLY A 329 -8.08 8.42 -22.34
C GLY A 329 -8.23 9.20 -21.03
N GLY A 330 -7.13 9.49 -20.34
CA GLY A 330 -7.10 10.23 -19.08
C GLY A 330 -6.15 11.43 -19.08
N ILE A 331 -6.28 12.27 -18.05
CA ILE A 331 -5.39 13.40 -17.76
C ILE A 331 -4.61 13.08 -16.50
N VAL A 332 -3.30 13.28 -16.50
CA VAL A 332 -2.44 13.13 -15.33
C VAL A 332 -1.66 14.41 -15.04
N GLU A 333 -1.46 14.71 -13.76
CA GLU A 333 -0.46 15.70 -13.32
C GLU A 333 0.72 14.94 -12.70
N LEU A 334 1.92 15.25 -13.18
CA LEU A 334 3.18 14.61 -12.86
C LEU A 334 4.10 15.64 -12.21
N PHE A 335 4.54 15.41 -10.99
CA PHE A 335 5.54 16.25 -10.35
C PHE A 335 6.94 15.68 -10.65
N VAL A 336 7.76 16.48 -11.32
CA VAL A 336 9.17 16.18 -11.63
C VAL A 336 10.01 16.89 -10.57
N GLU A 337 10.49 16.13 -9.60
CA GLU A 337 11.25 16.63 -8.45
C GLU A 337 12.76 16.45 -8.67
N ILE A 338 13.55 17.51 -8.50
CA ILE A 338 15.01 17.39 -8.51
C ILE A 338 15.53 16.93 -7.15
N ILE A 339 16.21 15.78 -7.16
CA ILE A 339 16.81 15.20 -5.97
C ILE A 339 18.22 15.75 -5.80
N LYS A 340 18.43 16.45 -4.69
CA LYS A 340 19.70 17.06 -4.29
C LYS A 340 20.31 16.35 -3.08
#